data_AF-A0A2G9PEE3-F1
#
_entry.id   AF-A0A2G9PEE3-F1
#
_cell.length_a   1.000
_cell.length_b   1.000
_cell.length_c   1.000
_cell.angle_alpha   90.00
_cell.angle_beta   90.00
_cell.angle_gamma   90.00
#
_symmetry.space_group_name_H-M   'P 1'
#
loop_
_entity.id
_entity.type
_entity.pdbx_description
1 polymer ?
#
loop_
_entity_poly.entity_id
_entity_poly.type
_entity_poly.pdbx_seq_one_letter_code
_entity_poly.pdbx_strand_id
1 'polypeptide(L)'
;MASKEALAAAFKRYDERRRLRERAAAMGAFVNLRFKKGMDEISPAHNWGHVQRVATYAPEIVKALGGTEGEAEVARTAGYMHDLVRKPTETESHGQAGARKTREVFAKNALGPFGFTEAETEIISHAIAKHEEVPSRLKGPNKDVPKMDSVDRVRLALWLADKLEANGYYILARRAGFVGGERIREGDLGKKGFKPQDAPLVVALESYIRLHVKNDQDTYPKYFRPVVDEMFDVQRDFYYSLLKGLNLTEEDVARLVVEKGMAKQADVEKTEAKRKDSRALIASRDEDAVKSAFEVIGHFSSEKWYRRDLKESIDSFRPRYAKARDWKKGMEGYLQGRLRSDIHRKMEFVEAESPPVTARRERDFYANINRMLSMRW
;
A
#
# COMPACT_ATOMS: atom_id res chain seq x y z
N MET A 1 45.48 -0.04 -4.00
CA MET A 1 45.05 -0.21 -2.59
C MET A 1 44.16 0.98 -2.25
N ALA A 2 43.03 0.79 -1.56
CA ALA A 2 42.22 1.90 -1.08
C ALA A 2 42.98 2.64 0.05
N SER A 3 42.86 3.97 0.13
CA SER A 3 43.48 4.74 1.22
C SER A 3 42.84 4.38 2.56
N LYS A 4 43.58 4.58 3.67
CA LYS A 4 43.04 4.39 5.04
C LYS A 4 41.77 5.19 5.27
N GLU A 5 41.69 6.40 4.70
CA GLU A 5 40.51 7.28 4.76
C GLU A 5 39.30 6.69 4.02
N ALA A 6 39.51 6.11 2.82
CA ALA A 6 38.45 5.46 2.08
C ALA A 6 37.89 4.24 2.82
N LEU A 7 38.75 3.47 3.50
CA LEU A 7 38.35 2.34 4.34
C LEU A 7 37.58 2.81 5.58
N ALA A 8 38.05 3.85 6.28
CA ALA A 8 37.35 4.42 7.44
C ALA A 8 35.95 4.94 7.05
N ALA A 9 35.84 5.64 5.92
CA ALA A 9 34.56 6.11 5.39
C ALA A 9 33.63 4.95 4.97
N ALA A 10 34.17 3.86 4.44
CA ALA A 10 33.39 2.66 4.12
C ALA A 10 32.87 1.96 5.39
N PHE A 11 33.71 1.81 6.41
CA PHE A 11 33.31 1.25 7.71
C PHE A 11 32.26 2.10 8.40
N LYS A 12 32.40 3.43 8.41
CA LYS A 12 31.40 4.35 8.97
C LYS A 12 30.05 4.19 8.29
N ARG A 13 30.03 4.15 6.95
CA ARG A 13 28.80 3.91 6.15
C ARG A 13 28.21 2.51 6.38
N TYR A 14 29.04 1.51 6.65
CA TYR A 14 28.57 0.17 6.98
C TYR A 14 27.89 0.14 8.35
N ASP A 15 28.52 0.70 9.38
CA ASP A 15 27.97 0.72 10.73
C ASP A 15 26.68 1.55 10.79
N GLU A 16 26.62 2.69 10.10
CA GLU A 16 25.42 3.50 9.96
C GLU A 16 24.27 2.72 9.31
N ARG A 17 24.52 2.05 8.18
CA ARG A 17 23.51 1.20 7.52
C ARG A 17 23.04 0.05 8.41
N ARG A 18 23.94 -0.56 9.18
CA ARG A 18 23.59 -1.61 10.14
C ARG A 18 22.65 -1.08 11.22
N ARG A 19 23.00 0.05 11.85
CA ARG A 19 22.17 0.69 12.90
C ARG A 19 20.78 1.05 12.38
N LEU A 20 20.69 1.59 11.16
CA LEU A 20 19.40 1.90 10.51
C LEU A 20 18.53 0.64 10.36
N ARG A 21 19.09 -0.47 9.88
CA ARG A 21 18.34 -1.74 9.73
C ARG A 21 17.89 -2.33 11.06
N GLU A 22 18.76 -2.29 12.07
CA GLU A 22 18.45 -2.76 13.42
C GLU A 22 17.31 -1.93 14.04
N ARG A 23 17.34 -0.60 13.85
CA ARG A 23 16.29 0.33 14.27
C ARG A 23 14.94 -0.02 13.64
N ALA A 24 14.89 -0.25 12.33
CA ALA A 24 13.67 -0.67 11.64
C ALA A 24 13.12 -2.01 12.12
N ALA A 25 14.01 -3.00 12.28
CA ALA A 25 13.63 -4.33 12.71
C ALA A 25 13.03 -4.29 14.11
N ALA A 26 13.66 -3.54 15.02
CA ALA A 26 13.14 -3.30 16.36
C ALA A 26 11.78 -2.58 16.29
N MET A 27 11.61 -1.60 15.40
CA MET A 27 10.35 -0.86 15.28
C MET A 27 9.22 -1.76 14.80
N GLY A 28 9.48 -2.59 13.79
CA GLY A 28 8.53 -3.60 13.33
C GLY A 28 8.16 -4.58 14.44
N ALA A 29 9.13 -5.05 15.23
CA ALA A 29 8.88 -5.92 16.37
C ALA A 29 8.02 -5.23 17.44
N PHE A 30 8.30 -3.97 17.75
CA PHE A 30 7.51 -3.16 18.68
C PHE A 30 6.06 -3.03 18.23
N VAL A 31 5.81 -2.62 16.99
CA VAL A 31 4.46 -2.45 16.46
C VAL A 31 3.72 -3.79 16.42
N ASN A 32 4.34 -4.87 15.94
CA ASN A 32 3.74 -6.21 15.94
C ASN A 32 3.34 -6.67 17.35
N LEU A 33 4.18 -6.40 18.36
CA LEU A 33 3.85 -6.73 19.75
C LEU A 33 2.61 -5.98 20.23
N ARG A 34 2.44 -4.71 19.85
CA ARG A 34 1.25 -3.92 20.21
C ARG A 34 -0.01 -4.50 19.58
N PHE A 35 0.04 -4.85 18.29
CA PHE A 35 -1.04 -5.56 17.60
C PHE A 35 -1.42 -6.86 18.32
N LYS A 36 -0.43 -7.71 18.64
CA LYS A 36 -0.68 -8.99 19.35
C LYS A 36 -1.28 -8.81 20.73
N LYS A 37 -0.97 -7.71 21.41
CA LYS A 37 -1.49 -7.38 22.74
C LYS A 37 -2.84 -6.65 22.70
N GLY A 38 -3.40 -6.38 21.52
CA GLY A 38 -4.64 -5.60 21.39
C GLY A 38 -4.52 -4.19 21.96
N MET A 39 -3.31 -3.63 21.98
CA MET A 39 -3.06 -2.30 22.57
C MET A 39 -3.56 -1.16 21.70
N ASP A 40 -3.90 -1.46 20.44
CA ASP A 40 -4.36 -0.51 19.44
C ASP A 40 -5.73 -0.97 18.91
N GLU A 41 -6.68 -0.04 18.87
CA GLU A 41 -8.01 -0.25 18.27
C GLU A 41 -7.88 -0.18 16.74
N ILE A 42 -7.49 -1.28 16.11
CA ILE A 42 -7.22 -1.32 14.67
C ILE A 42 -8.20 -2.28 13.98
N SER A 43 -8.87 -1.81 12.93
CA SER A 43 -9.79 -2.67 12.18
C SER A 43 -9.04 -3.80 11.48
N PRO A 44 -9.68 -4.96 11.21
CA PRO A 44 -9.03 -6.10 10.54
C PRO A 44 -8.37 -5.74 9.21
N ALA A 45 -8.92 -4.75 8.50
CA ALA A 45 -8.40 -4.24 7.23
C ALA A 45 -7.07 -3.47 7.34
N HIS A 46 -6.63 -3.10 8.54
CA HIS A 46 -5.39 -2.36 8.82
C HIS A 46 -4.46 -3.16 9.75
N ASN A 47 -4.58 -4.49 9.71
CA ASN A 47 -3.80 -5.40 10.52
C ASN A 47 -2.28 -5.30 10.27
N TRP A 48 -1.50 -6.03 11.09
CA TRP A 48 -0.05 -6.11 10.96
C TRP A 48 0.44 -6.41 9.53
N GLY A 49 -0.27 -7.26 8.78
CA GLY A 49 0.09 -7.57 7.40
C GLY A 49 0.06 -6.36 6.46
N HIS A 50 -0.95 -5.49 6.59
CA HIS A 50 -1.02 -4.21 5.87
C HIS A 50 0.16 -3.30 6.22
N VAL A 51 0.33 -3.04 7.51
CA VAL A 51 1.39 -2.16 8.03
C VAL A 51 2.79 -2.63 7.60
N GLN A 52 3.04 -3.94 7.67
CA GLN A 52 4.31 -4.54 7.27
C GLN A 52 4.59 -4.35 5.76
N ARG A 53 3.57 -4.45 4.91
CA ARG A 53 3.74 -4.24 3.46
C ARG A 53 3.95 -2.77 3.11
N VAL A 54 3.21 -1.84 3.74
CA VAL A 54 3.47 -0.40 3.58
C VAL A 54 4.90 -0.05 4.00
N ALA A 55 5.36 -0.56 5.15
CA ALA A 55 6.74 -0.41 5.62
C ALA A 55 7.78 -1.08 4.69
N THR A 56 7.36 -2.06 3.88
CA THR A 56 8.21 -2.70 2.88
C THR A 56 8.28 -1.88 1.59
N TYR A 57 7.18 -1.27 1.14
CA TYR A 57 7.15 -0.55 -0.14
C TYR A 57 7.65 0.89 -0.03
N ALA A 58 7.28 1.61 1.03
CA ALA A 58 7.69 3.00 1.23
C ALA A 58 9.21 3.25 1.05
N PRO A 59 10.13 2.47 1.66
CA PRO A 59 11.58 2.64 1.44
C PRO A 59 12.00 2.42 -0.02
N GLU A 60 11.39 1.46 -0.73
CA GLU A 60 11.75 1.18 -2.13
C GLU A 60 11.29 2.32 -3.04
N ILE A 61 10.14 2.92 -2.75
CA ILE A 61 9.64 4.10 -3.47
C ILE A 61 10.54 5.30 -3.19
N VAL A 62 10.99 5.52 -1.94
CA VAL A 62 11.96 6.59 -1.63
C VAL A 62 13.23 6.44 -2.47
N LYS A 63 13.79 5.22 -2.55
CA LYS A 63 14.98 4.96 -3.37
C LYS A 63 14.74 5.22 -4.85
N ALA A 64 13.60 4.77 -5.37
CA ALA A 64 13.21 5.03 -6.76
C ALA A 64 12.99 6.53 -7.06
N LEU A 65 12.69 7.34 -6.04
CA LEU A 65 12.60 8.80 -6.12
C LEU A 65 13.94 9.52 -5.85
N GLY A 66 15.07 8.79 -5.89
CA GLY A 66 16.42 9.33 -5.68
C GLY A 66 16.72 9.70 -4.23
N GLY A 67 16.01 9.12 -3.27
CA GLY A 67 16.28 9.30 -1.85
C GLY A 67 17.47 8.49 -1.34
N THR A 68 18.03 8.94 -0.22
CA THR A 68 19.12 8.28 0.51
C THR A 68 18.64 7.06 1.31
N GLU A 69 19.57 6.21 1.76
CA GLU A 69 19.26 5.11 2.67
C GLU A 69 18.65 5.59 4.00
N GLY A 70 19.08 6.75 4.51
CA GLY A 70 18.51 7.36 5.71
C GLY A 70 17.04 7.73 5.53
N GLU A 71 16.70 8.35 4.40
CA GLU A 71 15.31 8.67 4.07
C GLU A 71 14.46 7.42 3.83
N ALA A 72 15.03 6.38 3.23
CA ALA A 72 14.34 5.11 3.05
C ALA A 72 14.00 4.48 4.41
N GLU A 73 14.91 4.54 5.38
CA GLU A 73 14.67 4.06 6.74
C GLU A 73 13.61 4.89 7.50
N VAL A 74 13.65 6.21 7.33
CA VAL A 74 12.62 7.12 7.83
C VAL A 74 11.24 6.76 7.26
N ALA A 75 11.14 6.50 5.95
CA ALA A 75 9.89 6.08 5.31
C ALA A 75 9.42 4.69 5.74
N ARG A 76 10.34 3.74 5.95
CA ARG A 76 10.05 2.42 6.51
C ARG A 76 9.43 2.53 7.89
N THR A 77 10.02 3.39 8.75
CA THR A 77 9.49 3.67 10.08
C THR A 77 8.10 4.29 10.02
N ALA A 78 7.91 5.30 9.15
CA ALA A 78 6.60 5.91 8.95
C ALA A 78 5.57 4.87 8.49
N GLY A 79 5.95 3.94 7.61
CA GLY A 79 5.12 2.81 7.19
C GLY A 79 4.71 1.89 8.34
N TYR A 80 5.58 1.59 9.30
CA TYR A 80 5.21 0.81 10.49
C TYR A 80 4.24 1.56 11.42
N MET A 81 4.31 2.89 11.47
CA MET A 81 3.63 3.70 12.46
C MET A 81 2.32 4.33 11.96
N HIS A 82 2.08 4.38 10.64
CA HIS A 82 1.03 5.23 10.05
C HIS A 82 -0.40 4.92 10.52
N ASP A 83 -0.69 3.66 10.84
CA ASP A 83 -2.01 3.17 11.25
C ASP A 83 -2.08 2.79 12.75
N LEU A 84 -1.11 3.22 13.57
CA LEU A 84 -1.08 2.90 15.02
C LEU A 84 -2.32 3.33 15.79
N VAL A 85 -3.02 4.37 15.34
CA VAL A 85 -4.22 4.89 16.01
C VAL A 85 -5.34 5.05 15.00
N ARG A 86 -6.35 4.18 15.11
CA ARG A 86 -7.60 4.27 14.34
C ARG A 86 -8.80 4.24 15.27
N LYS A 87 -8.98 5.31 16.04
CA LYS A 87 -10.16 5.43 16.90
C LYS A 87 -11.42 5.45 16.03
N PRO A 88 -12.49 4.72 16.42
CA PRO A 88 -13.77 4.74 15.70
C PRO A 88 -14.43 6.12 15.66
N THR A 89 -14.07 7.03 16.57
CA THR A 89 -14.63 8.37 16.66
C THR A 89 -13.92 9.30 15.66
N GLU A 90 -14.60 9.68 14.58
CA GLU A 90 -14.13 10.59 13.52
C GLU A 90 -13.91 12.06 13.97
N THR A 91 -13.77 12.33 15.27
CA THR A 91 -13.53 13.68 15.80
C THR A 91 -12.14 14.22 15.46
N GLU A 92 -11.19 13.32 15.18
CA GLU A 92 -9.85 13.62 14.69
C GLU A 92 -9.51 12.66 13.56
N SER A 93 -8.88 13.15 12.48
CA SER A 93 -8.38 12.28 11.40
C SER A 93 -7.34 11.29 11.94
N HIS A 94 -7.39 10.03 11.49
CA HIS A 94 -6.51 8.96 11.97
C HIS A 94 -5.03 9.29 11.79
N GLY A 95 -4.67 9.93 10.67
CA GLY A 95 -3.30 10.40 10.45
C GLY A 95 -2.77 11.32 11.56
N GLN A 96 -3.56 12.30 12.02
CA GLN A 96 -3.14 13.24 13.07
C GLN A 96 -2.97 12.55 14.42
N ALA A 97 -3.92 11.67 14.77
CA ALA A 97 -3.85 10.88 15.98
C ALA A 97 -2.61 9.96 15.99
N GLY A 98 -2.34 9.29 14.85
CA GLY A 98 -1.16 8.46 14.64
C GLY A 98 0.15 9.24 14.73
N ALA A 99 0.20 10.45 14.16
CA ALA A 99 1.36 11.33 14.22
C ALA A 99 1.68 11.77 15.65
N ARG A 100 0.67 12.20 16.43
CA ARG A 100 0.84 12.52 17.85
C ARG A 100 1.34 11.32 18.63
N LYS A 101 0.75 10.14 18.41
CA LYS A 101 1.17 8.92 19.10
C LYS A 101 2.61 8.54 18.79
N THR A 102 3.01 8.71 17.53
CA THR A 102 4.39 8.48 17.08
C THR A 102 5.36 9.40 17.81
N ARG A 103 5.06 10.70 17.92
CA ARG A 103 5.87 11.66 18.70
C ARG A 103 5.98 11.25 20.17
N GLU A 104 4.88 10.84 20.80
CA GLU A 104 4.91 10.33 22.19
C GLU A 104 5.82 9.10 22.36
N VAL A 105 5.74 8.15 21.43
CA VAL A 105 6.56 6.93 21.46
C VAL A 105 8.04 7.28 21.31
N PHE A 106 8.38 8.17 20.36
CA PHE A 106 9.77 8.56 20.13
C PHE A 106 10.33 9.38 21.29
N ALA A 107 9.57 10.32 21.86
CA ALA A 107 9.99 11.10 23.03
C ALA A 107 10.32 10.21 24.23
N LYS A 108 9.50 9.18 24.48
CA LYS A 108 9.73 8.20 25.57
C LYS A 108 10.92 7.27 25.33
N ASN A 109 11.40 7.19 24.09
CA ASN A 109 12.46 6.26 23.68
C ASN A 109 13.64 6.98 23.01
N ALA A 110 13.80 8.30 23.24
CA ALA A 110 14.81 9.12 22.57
C ALA A 110 16.26 8.62 22.79
N LEU A 111 16.51 7.94 23.92
CA LEU A 111 17.80 7.32 24.27
C LEU A 111 17.79 5.78 24.10
N GLY A 112 16.71 5.21 23.59
CA GLY A 112 16.53 3.76 23.41
C GLY A 112 17.04 3.26 22.05
N PRO A 113 16.81 1.97 21.73
CA PRO A 113 17.22 1.37 20.44
C PRO A 113 16.53 2.01 19.22
N PHE A 114 15.58 2.91 19.46
CA PHE A 114 14.80 3.64 18.46
C PHE A 114 15.28 5.06 18.22
N GLY A 115 16.37 5.53 18.81
CA GLY A 115 16.78 6.95 18.75
C GLY A 115 16.58 7.58 17.37
N PHE A 116 15.56 8.44 17.28
CA PHE A 116 15.30 9.30 16.13
C PHE A 116 15.67 10.71 16.53
N THR A 117 16.33 11.41 15.62
CA THR A 117 16.55 12.86 15.76
C THR A 117 15.22 13.59 15.74
N GLU A 118 15.20 14.83 16.23
CA GLU A 118 14.03 15.70 16.14
C GLU A 118 13.61 15.93 14.68
N ALA A 119 14.58 16.11 13.77
CA ALA A 119 14.33 16.25 12.34
C ALA A 119 13.68 14.99 11.73
N GLU A 120 14.18 13.79 12.04
CA GLU A 120 13.54 12.54 11.59
C GLU A 120 12.13 12.39 12.18
N THR A 121 11.95 12.70 13.46
CA THR A 121 10.65 12.65 14.13
C THR A 121 9.64 13.56 13.44
N GLU A 122 10.04 14.77 13.04
CA GLU A 122 9.16 15.70 12.34
C GLU A 122 8.82 15.21 10.93
N ILE A 123 9.78 14.68 10.17
CA ILE A 123 9.51 14.08 8.85
C ILE A 123 8.52 12.91 8.96
N ILE A 124 8.76 11.99 9.90
CA ILE A 124 7.91 10.80 10.10
C ILE A 124 6.50 11.23 10.49
N SER A 125 6.37 12.08 11.51
CA SER A 125 5.08 12.50 12.02
C SER A 125 4.32 13.37 11.00
N HIS A 126 5.00 14.20 10.22
CA HIS A 126 4.39 14.93 9.11
C HIS A 126 3.84 13.99 8.03
N ALA A 127 4.63 12.99 7.62
CA ALA A 127 4.19 12.00 6.64
C ALA A 127 2.95 11.24 7.13
N ILE A 128 2.95 10.76 8.37
CA ILE A 128 1.81 10.06 8.99
C ILE A 128 0.59 10.98 9.10
N ALA A 129 0.76 12.21 9.54
CA ALA A 129 -0.31 13.19 9.69
C ALA A 129 -1.09 13.46 8.40
N LYS A 130 -0.43 13.24 7.25
CA LYS A 130 -0.91 13.62 5.92
C LYS A 130 -1.01 12.47 4.93
N HIS A 131 -0.79 11.21 5.34
CA HIS A 131 -0.77 10.06 4.43
C HIS A 131 -2.15 9.72 3.84
N GLU A 132 -3.23 10.19 4.45
CA GLU A 132 -4.59 10.00 3.93
C GLU A 132 -4.92 10.97 2.79
N GLU A 133 -4.24 12.13 2.76
CA GLU A 133 -4.47 13.21 1.81
C GLU A 133 -3.60 13.03 0.55
N VAL A 134 -4.20 13.21 -0.64
CA VAL A 134 -3.43 13.31 -1.89
C VAL A 134 -2.39 14.44 -1.75
N PRO A 135 -1.08 14.17 -1.90
CA PRO A 135 -0.04 15.18 -1.82
C PRO A 135 -0.34 16.35 -2.76
N SER A 136 -0.23 17.58 -2.25
CA SER A 136 -0.56 18.81 -3.00
C SER A 136 0.18 18.89 -4.33
N ARG A 137 1.43 18.42 -4.35
CA ARG A 137 2.26 18.33 -5.56
C ARG A 137 1.61 17.53 -6.70
N LEU A 138 0.89 16.46 -6.38
CA LEU A 138 0.20 15.63 -7.39
C LEU A 138 -1.01 16.34 -8.01
N LYS A 139 -1.49 17.43 -7.39
CA LYS A 139 -2.60 18.25 -7.89
C LYS A 139 -2.14 19.39 -8.81
N GLY A 140 -0.83 19.64 -8.89
CA GLY A 140 -0.24 20.78 -9.59
C GLY A 140 0.55 20.39 -10.85
N PRO A 141 1.14 21.39 -11.54
CA PRO A 141 1.93 21.18 -12.76
C PRO A 141 3.19 20.34 -12.52
N ASN A 142 3.66 20.27 -11.27
CA ASN A 142 4.88 19.56 -10.88
C ASN A 142 4.68 18.08 -10.54
N LYS A 143 3.50 17.51 -10.81
CA LYS A 143 3.19 16.11 -10.44
C LYS A 143 4.20 15.11 -11.00
N ASP A 144 4.73 15.38 -12.19
CA ASP A 144 5.65 14.47 -12.89
C ASP A 144 7.14 14.75 -12.61
N VAL A 145 7.47 15.69 -11.70
CA VAL A 145 8.86 16.05 -11.35
C VAL A 145 9.33 15.24 -10.13
N PRO A 146 10.30 14.31 -10.28
CA PRO A 146 10.74 13.43 -9.19
C PRO A 146 11.60 14.14 -8.14
N LYS A 147 12.24 15.26 -8.49
CA LYS A 147 13.09 16.01 -7.56
C LYS A 147 12.25 16.73 -6.51
N MET A 148 12.43 16.34 -5.25
CA MET A 148 11.75 16.93 -4.09
C MET A 148 12.64 16.85 -2.85
N ASP A 149 12.30 17.62 -1.81
CA ASP A 149 12.98 17.53 -0.53
C ASP A 149 12.61 16.24 0.22
N SER A 150 13.29 16.00 1.34
CA SER A 150 13.11 14.79 2.15
C SER A 150 11.69 14.64 2.73
N VAL A 151 11.06 15.74 3.14
CA VAL A 151 9.71 15.72 3.74
C VAL A 151 8.70 15.29 2.69
N ASP A 152 8.73 15.94 1.52
CA ASP A 152 7.86 15.61 0.39
C ASP A 152 8.11 14.20 -0.13
N ARG A 153 9.39 13.78 -0.23
CA ARG A 153 9.76 12.44 -0.71
C ARG A 153 9.21 11.34 0.19
N VAL A 154 9.44 11.44 1.50
CA VAL A 154 8.97 10.45 2.47
C VAL A 154 7.45 10.43 2.52
N ARG A 155 6.80 11.61 2.53
CA ARG A 155 5.34 11.71 2.52
C ARG A 155 4.75 11.07 1.26
N LEU A 156 5.28 11.40 0.08
CA LEU A 156 4.81 10.84 -1.18
C LEU A 156 5.02 9.32 -1.21
N ALA A 157 6.17 8.83 -0.77
CA ALA A 157 6.45 7.40 -0.71
C ALA A 157 5.51 6.66 0.23
N LEU A 158 5.21 7.23 1.42
CA LEU A 158 4.24 6.65 2.34
C LEU A 158 2.83 6.63 1.75
N TRP A 159 2.39 7.73 1.14
CA TRP A 159 1.10 7.81 0.47
C TRP A 159 0.99 6.79 -0.66
N LEU A 160 1.98 6.71 -1.54
CA LEU A 160 2.00 5.74 -2.64
C LEU A 160 1.98 4.30 -2.10
N ALA A 161 2.81 3.98 -1.10
CA ALA A 161 2.85 2.65 -0.49
C ALA A 161 1.51 2.24 0.12
N ASP A 162 0.84 3.14 0.84
CA ASP A 162 -0.51 2.90 1.39
C ASP A 162 -1.56 2.72 0.27
N LYS A 163 -1.53 3.55 -0.79
CA LYS A 163 -2.48 3.41 -1.90
C LYS A 163 -2.23 2.19 -2.77
N LEU A 164 -1.01 1.68 -2.85
CA LEU A 164 -0.73 0.40 -3.50
C LEU A 164 -1.48 -0.76 -2.84
N GLU A 165 -1.60 -0.78 -1.50
CA GLU A 165 -2.38 -1.77 -0.75
C GLU A 165 -3.90 -1.66 -0.96
N ALA A 166 -4.35 -0.56 -1.58
CA ALA A 166 -5.73 -0.34 -1.99
C ALA A 166 -5.99 -0.73 -3.46
N ASN A 167 -5.02 -1.36 -4.15
CA ASN A 167 -5.08 -1.64 -5.58
C ASN A 167 -4.62 -3.08 -5.94
N GLY A 168 -4.82 -3.48 -7.19
CA GLY A 168 -4.23 -4.70 -7.77
C GLY A 168 -4.98 -5.98 -7.44
N TYR A 169 -4.33 -7.13 -7.61
CA TYR A 169 -4.97 -8.44 -7.36
C TYR A 169 -5.45 -8.60 -5.91
N TYR A 170 -4.64 -8.15 -4.95
CA TYR A 170 -4.92 -8.32 -3.53
C TYR A 170 -6.21 -7.59 -3.07
N ILE A 171 -6.54 -6.44 -3.69
CA ILE A 171 -7.73 -5.69 -3.30
C ILE A 171 -9.03 -6.43 -3.63
N LEU A 172 -9.03 -7.36 -4.59
CA LEU A 172 -10.23 -8.12 -4.94
C LEU A 172 -10.71 -8.95 -3.73
N ALA A 173 -9.79 -9.70 -3.11
CA ALA A 173 -10.08 -10.48 -1.92
C ALA A 173 -10.35 -9.60 -0.69
N ARG A 174 -9.52 -8.57 -0.46
CA ARG A 174 -9.67 -7.64 0.67
C ARG A 174 -11.01 -6.90 0.62
N ARG A 175 -11.40 -6.39 -0.55
CA ARG A 175 -12.68 -5.67 -0.73
C ARG A 175 -13.86 -6.63 -0.59
N ALA A 176 -13.78 -7.83 -1.16
CA ALA A 176 -14.83 -8.84 -0.99
C ALA A 176 -15.06 -9.21 0.49
N GLY A 177 -13.99 -9.48 1.25
CA GLY A 177 -14.11 -9.80 2.68
C GLY A 177 -14.56 -8.61 3.53
N PHE A 178 -13.92 -7.45 3.37
CA PHE A 178 -14.22 -6.28 4.20
C PHE A 178 -15.56 -5.63 3.85
N VAL A 179 -15.80 -5.37 2.57
CA VAL A 179 -17.01 -4.64 2.12
C VAL A 179 -18.18 -5.59 1.95
N GLY A 180 -17.98 -6.73 1.29
CA GLY A 180 -19.02 -7.73 1.07
C GLY A 180 -19.33 -8.60 2.31
N GLY A 181 -18.38 -8.71 3.25
CA GLY A 181 -18.52 -9.49 4.47
C GLY A 181 -18.77 -8.62 5.70
N GLU A 182 -17.69 -8.03 6.22
CA GLU A 182 -17.64 -7.33 7.51
C GLU A 182 -18.59 -6.14 7.58
N ARG A 183 -18.47 -5.18 6.65
CA ARG A 183 -19.28 -3.95 6.67
C ARG A 183 -20.78 -4.19 6.50
N ILE A 184 -21.15 -5.27 5.79
CA ILE A 184 -22.57 -5.67 5.63
C ILE A 184 -23.10 -6.32 6.92
N ARG A 185 -22.34 -7.20 7.57
CA ARG A 185 -22.82 -7.95 8.74
C ARG A 185 -22.76 -7.17 10.03
N GLU A 186 -21.71 -6.37 10.21
CA GLU A 186 -21.36 -5.75 11.48
C GLU A 186 -21.16 -4.23 11.37
N GLY A 187 -21.05 -3.71 10.15
CA GLY A 187 -20.67 -2.33 9.91
C GLY A 187 -21.81 -1.41 9.47
N ASP A 188 -21.39 -0.34 8.81
CA ASP A 188 -22.23 0.74 8.34
C ASP A 188 -23.14 0.34 7.16
N LEU A 189 -22.74 -0.64 6.35
CA LEU A 189 -23.50 -1.04 5.17
C LEU A 189 -24.72 -1.88 5.53
N GLY A 190 -24.63 -2.71 6.58
CA GLY A 190 -25.79 -3.38 7.16
C GLY A 190 -26.85 -2.39 7.65
N LYS A 191 -26.41 -1.31 8.31
CA LYS A 191 -27.28 -0.21 8.77
C LYS A 191 -27.92 0.56 7.61
N LYS A 192 -27.30 0.57 6.44
CA LYS A 192 -27.85 1.12 5.18
C LYS A 192 -28.80 0.15 4.46
N GLY A 193 -29.12 -1.00 5.07
CA GLY A 193 -30.10 -1.96 4.58
C GLY A 193 -29.56 -3.01 3.62
N PHE A 194 -28.25 -3.05 3.38
CA PHE A 194 -27.64 -4.13 2.60
C PHE A 194 -27.60 -5.42 3.40
N LYS A 195 -27.85 -6.53 2.72
CA LYS A 195 -27.86 -7.89 3.29
C LYS A 195 -26.69 -8.70 2.71
N PRO A 196 -26.30 -9.81 3.36
CA PRO A 196 -25.25 -10.71 2.86
C PRO A 196 -25.30 -11.05 1.36
N GLN A 197 -26.50 -11.26 0.81
CA GLN A 197 -26.69 -11.56 -0.62
C GLN A 197 -26.38 -10.38 -1.55
N ASP A 198 -26.36 -9.15 -1.03
CA ASP A 198 -26.05 -7.94 -1.79
C ASP A 198 -24.53 -7.71 -1.92
N ALA A 199 -23.69 -8.61 -1.37
CA ALA A 199 -22.24 -8.47 -1.40
C ALA A 199 -21.68 -8.14 -2.81
N PRO A 200 -22.12 -8.79 -3.91
CA PRO A 200 -21.67 -8.42 -5.25
C PRO A 200 -21.98 -6.97 -5.63
N LEU A 201 -23.20 -6.51 -5.35
CA LEU A 201 -23.61 -5.13 -5.60
C LEU A 201 -22.75 -4.16 -4.79
N VAL A 202 -22.65 -4.38 -3.48
CA VAL A 202 -21.93 -3.47 -2.57
C VAL A 202 -20.45 -3.39 -2.93
N VAL A 203 -19.83 -4.51 -3.30
CA VAL A 203 -18.43 -4.53 -3.79
C VAL A 203 -18.29 -3.76 -5.10
N ALA A 204 -19.27 -3.83 -6.02
CA ALA A 204 -19.28 -3.01 -7.23
C ALA A 204 -19.41 -1.52 -6.90
N LEU A 205 -20.30 -1.14 -5.98
CA LEU A 205 -20.48 0.24 -5.50
C LEU A 205 -19.18 0.82 -4.89
N GLU A 206 -18.53 0.08 -3.98
CA GLU A 206 -17.24 0.53 -3.41
C GLU A 206 -16.14 0.56 -4.47
N SER A 207 -16.12 -0.39 -5.41
CA SER A 207 -15.12 -0.40 -6.49
C SER A 207 -15.23 0.84 -7.36
N TYR A 208 -16.45 1.29 -7.68
CA TYR A 208 -16.68 2.56 -8.38
C TYR A 208 -16.11 3.74 -7.59
N ILE A 209 -16.43 3.84 -6.30
CA ILE A 209 -15.92 4.93 -5.43
C ILE A 209 -14.39 4.93 -5.42
N ARG A 210 -13.74 3.76 -5.37
CA ARG A 210 -12.28 3.68 -5.33
C ARG A 210 -11.64 4.04 -6.67
N LEU A 211 -12.17 3.51 -7.77
CA LEU A 211 -11.61 3.70 -9.11
C LEU A 211 -11.80 5.14 -9.63
N HIS A 212 -12.92 5.79 -9.29
CA HIS A 212 -13.29 7.06 -9.90
C HIS A 212 -13.25 8.24 -8.92
N VAL A 213 -13.62 8.03 -7.65
CA VAL A 213 -13.81 9.15 -6.70
C VAL A 213 -12.61 9.35 -5.80
N LYS A 214 -12.11 8.28 -5.16
CA LYS A 214 -11.10 8.39 -4.07
C LYS A 214 -9.66 8.13 -4.52
N ASN A 215 -9.45 7.26 -5.49
CA ASN A 215 -8.11 6.82 -5.90
C ASN A 215 -8.04 6.71 -7.42
N ASP A 216 -8.23 7.84 -8.10
CA ASP A 216 -8.21 7.91 -9.55
C ASP A 216 -6.79 7.64 -10.09
N GLN A 217 -6.69 6.79 -11.11
CA GLN A 217 -5.43 6.41 -11.76
C GLN A 217 -4.60 7.63 -12.25
N ASP A 218 -5.25 8.72 -12.64
CA ASP A 218 -4.62 9.93 -13.16
C ASP A 218 -4.04 10.84 -12.08
N THR A 219 -4.33 10.52 -10.81
CA THR A 219 -3.68 11.12 -9.64
C THR A 219 -2.21 10.70 -9.55
N TYR A 220 -1.88 9.51 -10.07
CA TYR A 220 -0.53 8.98 -10.01
C TYR A 220 0.37 9.70 -11.02
N PRO A 221 1.62 10.02 -10.63
CA PRO A 221 2.56 10.66 -11.53
C PRO A 221 2.97 9.68 -12.64
N LYS A 222 3.25 10.19 -13.85
CA LYS A 222 3.52 9.38 -15.05
C LYS A 222 4.58 8.31 -14.84
N TYR A 223 5.58 8.62 -14.04
CA TYR A 223 6.66 7.70 -13.75
C TYR A 223 6.29 6.53 -12.84
N PHE A 224 5.19 6.64 -12.11
CA PHE A 224 4.67 5.58 -11.25
C PHE A 224 3.59 4.76 -11.96
N ARG A 225 3.02 5.29 -13.05
CA ARG A 225 1.99 4.63 -13.88
C ARG A 225 2.36 3.22 -14.31
N PRO A 226 3.61 2.88 -14.71
CA PRO A 226 3.95 1.50 -15.07
C PRO A 226 3.68 0.46 -13.96
N VAL A 227 3.75 0.86 -12.69
CA VAL A 227 3.41 0.00 -11.55
C VAL A 227 1.90 -0.07 -11.36
N VAL A 228 1.22 1.07 -11.32
CA VAL A 228 -0.21 1.12 -10.95
C VAL A 228 -1.15 0.74 -12.09
N ASP A 229 -0.77 0.92 -13.35
CA ASP A 229 -1.69 0.72 -14.48
C ASP A 229 -2.17 -0.72 -14.56
N GLU A 230 -1.26 -1.69 -14.43
CA GLU A 230 -1.61 -3.11 -14.33
C GLU A 230 -2.55 -3.39 -13.14
N MET A 231 -2.34 -2.70 -12.02
CA MET A 231 -3.15 -2.87 -10.82
C MET A 231 -4.57 -2.29 -10.97
N PHE A 232 -4.73 -1.23 -11.78
CA PHE A 232 -6.03 -0.68 -12.13
C PHE A 232 -6.72 -1.54 -13.19
N ASP A 233 -5.99 -2.08 -14.14
CA ASP A 233 -6.57 -2.92 -15.20
C ASP A 233 -7.20 -4.19 -14.62
N VAL A 234 -6.53 -4.85 -13.67
CA VAL A 234 -7.10 -6.00 -12.95
C VAL A 234 -8.37 -5.63 -12.19
N GLN A 235 -8.39 -4.46 -11.54
CA GLN A 235 -9.57 -4.00 -10.82
C GLN A 235 -10.73 -3.65 -11.74
N ARG A 236 -10.45 -3.00 -12.88
CA ARG A 236 -11.46 -2.68 -13.90
C ARG A 236 -12.03 -3.94 -14.52
N ASP A 237 -11.17 -4.91 -14.83
CA ASP A 237 -11.59 -6.20 -15.36
C ASP A 237 -12.53 -6.95 -14.39
N PHE A 238 -12.17 -6.99 -13.10
CA PHE A 238 -13.04 -7.52 -12.06
C PHE A 238 -14.35 -6.72 -11.92
N TYR A 239 -14.26 -5.39 -11.86
CA TYR A 239 -15.39 -4.49 -11.71
C TYR A 239 -16.40 -4.60 -12.86
N TYR A 240 -15.93 -4.55 -14.11
CA TYR A 240 -16.78 -4.69 -15.29
C TYR A 240 -17.40 -6.09 -15.39
N SER A 241 -16.70 -7.12 -14.90
CA SER A 241 -17.28 -8.47 -14.80
C SER A 241 -18.43 -8.54 -13.80
N LEU A 242 -18.34 -7.82 -12.67
CA LEU A 242 -19.46 -7.68 -11.73
C LEU A 242 -20.62 -6.93 -12.36
N LEU A 243 -20.36 -5.81 -13.04
CA LEU A 243 -21.41 -5.01 -13.67
C LEU A 243 -22.18 -5.82 -14.71
N LYS A 244 -21.47 -6.58 -15.54
CA LYS A 244 -22.11 -7.48 -16.51
C LYS A 244 -23.00 -8.52 -15.82
N GLY A 245 -22.51 -9.18 -14.78
CA GLY A 245 -23.30 -10.19 -14.06
C GLY A 245 -24.47 -9.62 -13.26
N LEU A 246 -24.40 -8.36 -12.83
CA LEU A 246 -25.48 -7.64 -12.16
C LEU A 246 -26.45 -6.95 -13.14
N ASN A 247 -26.15 -6.98 -14.44
CA ASN A 247 -26.87 -6.23 -15.47
C ASN A 247 -26.97 -4.72 -15.15
N LEU A 248 -25.85 -4.12 -14.76
CA LEU A 248 -25.73 -2.70 -14.41
C LEU A 248 -24.77 -1.99 -15.36
N THR A 249 -25.00 -0.70 -15.59
CA THR A 249 -24.00 0.19 -16.18
C THR A 249 -23.23 0.98 -15.11
N GLU A 250 -22.16 1.69 -15.51
CA GLU A 250 -21.49 2.61 -14.58
C GLU A 250 -22.42 3.77 -14.15
N GLU A 251 -23.33 4.22 -15.02
CA GLU A 251 -24.32 5.24 -14.68
C GLU A 251 -25.32 4.73 -13.63
N ASP A 252 -25.74 3.47 -13.70
CA ASP A 252 -26.57 2.86 -12.66
C ASP A 252 -25.84 2.82 -11.31
N VAL A 253 -24.57 2.43 -11.32
CA VAL A 253 -23.74 2.40 -10.11
C VAL A 253 -23.52 3.80 -9.55
N ALA A 254 -23.22 4.78 -10.40
CA ALA A 254 -23.05 6.18 -10.03
C ALA A 254 -24.29 6.73 -9.32
N ARG A 255 -25.49 6.44 -9.85
CA ARG A 255 -26.76 6.78 -9.21
C ARG A 255 -26.91 6.08 -7.86
N LEU A 256 -26.69 4.76 -7.81
CA LEU A 256 -26.85 3.96 -6.59
C LEU A 256 -25.90 4.38 -5.46
N VAL A 257 -24.65 4.77 -5.74
CA VAL A 257 -23.72 5.23 -4.69
C VAL A 257 -24.20 6.53 -4.03
N VAL A 258 -24.89 7.40 -4.76
CA VAL A 258 -25.48 8.62 -4.20
C VAL A 258 -26.76 8.30 -3.43
N GLU A 259 -27.66 7.52 -4.02
CA GLU A 259 -28.93 7.10 -3.39
C GLU A 259 -28.71 6.38 -2.05
N LYS A 260 -27.65 5.57 -1.96
CA LYS A 260 -27.28 4.83 -0.74
C LYS A 260 -26.43 5.67 0.23
N GLY A 261 -26.15 6.93 -0.11
CA GLY A 261 -25.33 7.85 0.68
C GLY A 261 -23.92 7.30 0.91
N MET A 262 -23.34 6.64 -0.08
CA MET A 262 -21.95 6.15 -0.05
C MET A 262 -20.97 7.17 -0.66
N ALA A 263 -21.47 8.06 -1.53
CA ALA A 263 -20.74 9.20 -2.09
C ALA A 263 -21.64 10.44 -2.19
N LYS A 264 -21.03 11.62 -2.28
CA LYS A 264 -21.75 12.88 -2.54
C LYS A 264 -21.98 13.04 -4.04
N GLN A 265 -23.12 13.62 -4.42
CA GLN A 265 -23.46 13.93 -5.81
C GLN A 265 -22.34 14.69 -6.53
N ALA A 266 -21.83 15.76 -5.92
CA ALA A 266 -20.76 16.58 -6.50
C ALA A 266 -19.44 15.82 -6.74
N ASP A 267 -19.18 14.74 -6.00
CA ASP A 267 -17.99 13.91 -6.22
C ASP A 267 -18.19 12.97 -7.42
N VAL A 268 -19.41 12.46 -7.62
CA VAL A 268 -19.78 11.63 -8.77
C VAL A 268 -19.80 12.46 -10.05
N GLU A 269 -20.37 13.66 -10.04
CA GLU A 269 -20.44 14.57 -11.20
C GLU A 269 -19.06 14.89 -11.78
N LYS A 270 -18.05 15.09 -10.92
CA LYS A 270 -16.65 15.34 -11.35
C LYS A 270 -16.04 14.18 -12.14
N THR A 271 -16.57 12.97 -11.98
CA THR A 271 -16.05 11.77 -12.65
C THR A 271 -16.71 11.51 -13.98
N GLU A 272 -17.88 12.09 -14.26
CA GLU A 272 -18.67 11.78 -15.46
C GLU A 272 -17.94 12.13 -16.75
N ALA A 273 -17.24 13.27 -16.77
CA ALA A 273 -16.45 13.71 -17.91
C ALA A 273 -15.26 12.77 -18.25
N LYS A 274 -14.88 11.89 -17.32
CA LYS A 274 -13.77 10.94 -17.50
C LYS A 274 -14.23 9.52 -17.87
N ARG A 275 -15.54 9.24 -17.79
CA ARG A 275 -16.09 7.92 -18.11
C ARG A 275 -16.03 7.73 -19.64
N LYS A 276 -14.97 7.07 -20.11
CA LYS A 276 -14.91 6.49 -21.47
C LYS A 276 -16.06 5.50 -21.64
N ASP A 277 -16.38 5.14 -22.88
CA ASP A 277 -17.44 4.17 -23.22
C ASP A 277 -17.22 2.79 -22.55
N SER A 278 -17.62 2.69 -21.29
CA SER A 278 -17.48 1.50 -20.45
C SER A 278 -18.52 0.44 -20.83
N ARG A 279 -19.56 0.79 -21.58
CA ARG A 279 -20.59 -0.15 -22.05
C ARG A 279 -19.98 -1.23 -22.92
N ALA A 280 -19.11 -0.85 -23.87
CA ALA A 280 -18.37 -1.82 -24.69
C ALA A 280 -17.46 -2.72 -23.84
N LEU A 281 -16.79 -2.16 -22.84
CA LEU A 281 -15.91 -2.91 -21.93
C LEU A 281 -16.69 -3.90 -21.04
N ILE A 282 -17.84 -3.49 -20.51
CA ILE A 282 -18.76 -4.36 -19.75
C ILE A 282 -19.30 -5.45 -20.66
N ALA A 283 -19.83 -5.10 -21.85
CA ALA A 283 -20.39 -6.07 -22.79
C ALA A 283 -19.37 -7.14 -23.22
N SER A 284 -18.10 -6.74 -23.38
CA SER A 284 -17.01 -7.63 -23.80
C SER A 284 -16.59 -8.69 -22.76
N ARG A 285 -17.03 -8.60 -21.49
CA ARG A 285 -16.64 -9.59 -20.47
C ARG A 285 -17.27 -10.95 -20.79
N ASP A 286 -16.50 -12.02 -20.82
CA ASP A 286 -17.06 -13.35 -21.06
C ASP A 286 -17.75 -13.94 -19.82
N GLU A 287 -18.41 -15.08 -19.99
CA GLU A 287 -19.12 -15.77 -18.91
C GLU A 287 -18.19 -16.29 -17.80
N ASP A 288 -16.95 -16.70 -18.13
CA ASP A 288 -15.96 -17.17 -17.16
C ASP A 288 -15.51 -16.05 -16.23
N ALA A 289 -15.27 -14.84 -16.78
CA ALA A 289 -14.92 -13.65 -16.02
C ALA A 289 -16.05 -13.23 -15.07
N VAL A 290 -17.30 -13.23 -15.54
CA VAL A 290 -18.47 -12.94 -14.71
C VAL A 290 -18.60 -13.95 -13.56
N LYS A 291 -18.60 -15.25 -13.87
CA LYS A 291 -18.72 -16.31 -12.85
C LYS A 291 -17.55 -16.29 -11.86
N SER A 292 -16.35 -15.98 -12.34
CA SER A 292 -15.15 -15.79 -11.51
C SER A 292 -15.31 -14.66 -10.51
N ALA A 293 -15.87 -13.52 -10.94
CA ALA A 293 -16.01 -12.35 -10.07
C ALA A 293 -16.97 -12.65 -8.89
N PHE A 294 -18.09 -13.30 -9.20
CA PHE A 294 -19.04 -13.75 -8.17
C PHE A 294 -18.46 -14.85 -7.29
N GLU A 295 -17.64 -15.76 -7.82
CA GLU A 295 -16.97 -16.79 -7.03
C GLU A 295 -15.97 -16.21 -6.03
N VAL A 296 -15.17 -15.22 -6.45
CA VAL A 296 -14.27 -14.47 -5.55
C VAL A 296 -15.08 -13.82 -4.43
N ILE A 297 -16.14 -13.09 -4.76
CA ILE A 297 -16.96 -12.43 -3.73
C ILE A 297 -17.57 -13.47 -2.79
N GLY A 298 -18.24 -14.48 -3.34
CA GLY A 298 -18.91 -15.52 -2.56
C GLY A 298 -17.97 -16.25 -1.59
N HIS A 299 -16.72 -16.51 -1.98
CA HIS A 299 -15.73 -17.10 -1.08
C HIS A 299 -15.33 -16.12 0.04
N PHE A 300 -14.80 -14.95 -0.32
CA PHE A 300 -14.20 -14.03 0.66
C PHE A 300 -15.23 -13.32 1.54
N SER A 301 -16.47 -13.11 1.07
CA SER A 301 -17.56 -12.51 1.84
C SER A 301 -18.38 -13.51 2.65
N SER A 302 -18.09 -14.81 2.54
CA SER A 302 -18.79 -15.84 3.29
C SER A 302 -18.50 -15.73 4.79
N GLU A 303 -19.47 -16.18 5.61
CA GLU A 303 -19.35 -16.18 7.08
C GLU A 303 -18.08 -16.87 7.58
N LYS A 304 -17.64 -17.90 6.87
CA LYS A 304 -16.42 -18.66 7.19
C LYS A 304 -15.14 -17.82 7.02
N TRP A 305 -15.07 -16.95 6.02
CA TRP A 305 -13.82 -16.37 5.54
C TRP A 305 -13.66 -14.86 5.78
N TYR A 306 -14.75 -14.09 5.93
CA TYR A 306 -14.63 -12.63 5.97
C TYR A 306 -13.84 -12.08 7.19
N ARG A 307 -13.81 -12.81 8.31
CA ARG A 307 -13.02 -12.47 9.52
C ARG A 307 -11.65 -13.13 9.57
N ARG A 308 -11.37 -14.06 8.65
CA ARG A 308 -10.11 -14.82 8.65
C ARG A 308 -8.97 -13.95 8.16
N ASP A 309 -7.75 -14.34 8.53
CA ASP A 309 -6.57 -13.73 7.95
C ASP A 309 -6.62 -13.86 6.42
N LEU A 310 -6.33 -12.78 5.71
CA LEU A 310 -6.55 -12.75 4.27
C LEU A 310 -5.62 -13.70 3.52
N LYS A 311 -4.40 -13.95 4.04
CA LYS A 311 -3.52 -14.96 3.46
C LYS A 311 -4.12 -16.36 3.63
N GLU A 312 -4.61 -16.69 4.82
CA GLU A 312 -5.31 -17.97 5.06
C GLU A 312 -6.51 -18.14 4.11
N SER A 313 -7.31 -17.09 3.93
CA SER A 313 -8.46 -17.09 3.03
C SER A 313 -8.07 -17.24 1.55
N ILE A 314 -6.96 -16.64 1.11
CA ILE A 314 -6.44 -16.80 -0.27
C ILE A 314 -5.90 -18.22 -0.46
N ASP A 315 -5.14 -18.74 0.51
CA ASP A 315 -4.56 -20.08 0.47
C ASP A 315 -5.65 -21.18 0.47
N SER A 316 -6.82 -20.90 1.04
CA SER A 316 -7.97 -21.81 1.06
C SER A 316 -8.89 -21.70 -0.17
N PHE A 317 -8.76 -20.62 -0.96
CA PHE A 317 -9.62 -20.40 -2.12
C PHE A 317 -9.35 -21.45 -3.21
N ARG A 318 -10.38 -22.18 -3.65
CA ARG A 318 -10.29 -23.23 -4.68
C ARG A 318 -11.20 -22.85 -5.86
N PRO A 319 -10.77 -21.90 -6.72
CA PRO A 319 -11.61 -21.37 -7.80
C PRO A 319 -11.90 -22.40 -8.89
N ARG A 320 -13.16 -22.46 -9.32
CA ARG A 320 -13.64 -23.34 -10.41
C ARG A 320 -13.42 -22.73 -11.78
N TYR A 321 -13.43 -21.40 -11.88
CA TYR A 321 -13.34 -20.68 -13.14
C TYR A 321 -11.90 -20.25 -13.47
N ALA A 322 -11.59 -20.12 -14.76
CA ALA A 322 -10.22 -19.89 -15.22
C ALA A 322 -9.71 -18.52 -14.80
N LYS A 323 -10.54 -17.49 -14.91
CA LYS A 323 -10.20 -16.14 -14.53
C LYS A 323 -10.02 -15.98 -13.00
N ALA A 324 -10.81 -16.66 -12.19
CA ALA A 324 -10.62 -16.70 -10.74
C ALA A 324 -9.30 -17.40 -10.33
N ARG A 325 -8.86 -18.43 -11.07
CA ARG A 325 -7.52 -19.03 -10.89
C ARG A 325 -6.40 -18.03 -11.21
N ASP A 326 -6.53 -17.28 -12.29
CA ASP A 326 -5.58 -16.23 -12.67
C ASP A 326 -5.50 -15.14 -11.59
N TRP A 327 -6.65 -14.62 -11.15
CA TRP A 327 -6.68 -13.64 -10.06
C TRP A 327 -6.09 -14.17 -8.76
N LYS A 328 -6.37 -15.43 -8.38
CA LYS A 328 -5.76 -16.06 -7.20
C LYS A 328 -4.23 -16.11 -7.32
N LYS A 329 -3.70 -16.51 -8.48
CA LYS A 329 -2.25 -16.51 -8.73
C LYS A 329 -1.65 -15.12 -8.58
N GLY A 330 -2.35 -14.08 -9.05
CA GLY A 330 -1.96 -12.69 -8.83
C GLY A 330 -1.96 -12.28 -7.36
N MET A 331 -2.97 -12.71 -6.58
CA MET A 331 -3.04 -12.48 -5.13
C MET A 331 -1.90 -13.17 -4.38
N GLU A 332 -1.58 -14.43 -4.74
CA GLU A 332 -0.46 -15.18 -4.17
C GLU A 332 0.88 -14.50 -4.51
N GLY A 333 1.06 -14.10 -5.77
CA GLY A 333 2.24 -13.36 -6.20
C GLY A 333 2.40 -12.04 -5.44
N TYR A 334 1.30 -11.34 -5.17
CA TYR A 334 1.31 -10.14 -4.34
C TYR A 334 1.81 -10.44 -2.92
N LEU A 335 1.27 -11.46 -2.26
CA LEU A 335 1.68 -11.87 -0.91
C LEU A 335 3.13 -12.39 -0.84
N GLN A 336 3.65 -12.91 -1.94
CA GLN A 336 5.05 -13.32 -2.08
C GLN A 336 6.00 -12.16 -2.41
N GLY A 337 5.50 -10.92 -2.49
CA GLY A 337 6.32 -9.73 -2.68
C GLY A 337 6.58 -9.35 -4.14
N ARG A 338 5.84 -9.88 -5.13
CA ARG A 338 5.97 -9.51 -6.55
C ARG A 338 5.89 -8.00 -6.76
N LEU A 339 4.98 -7.32 -6.05
CA LEU A 339 4.85 -5.86 -6.16
C LEU A 339 6.14 -5.11 -5.77
N ARG A 340 6.87 -5.60 -4.76
CA ARG A 340 8.17 -5.03 -4.40
C ARG A 340 9.16 -5.13 -5.56
N SER A 341 9.20 -6.28 -6.23
CA SER A 341 10.03 -6.48 -7.43
C SER A 341 9.58 -5.59 -8.58
N ASP A 342 8.27 -5.39 -8.76
CA ASP A 342 7.72 -4.52 -9.80
C ASP A 342 8.05 -3.05 -9.58
N ILE A 343 8.01 -2.56 -8.34
CA ILE A 343 8.43 -1.20 -7.99
C ILE A 343 9.89 -0.98 -8.44
N HIS A 344 10.79 -1.90 -8.09
CA HIS A 344 12.20 -1.79 -8.51
C HIS A 344 12.38 -1.85 -10.02
N ARG A 345 11.76 -2.82 -10.68
CA ARG A 345 11.95 -3.06 -12.11
C ARG A 345 11.30 -2.01 -12.99
N LYS A 346 10.12 -1.51 -12.60
CA LYS A 346 9.31 -0.63 -13.46
C LYS A 346 9.49 0.85 -13.16
N MET A 347 10.04 1.21 -12.00
CA MET A 347 10.42 2.58 -11.66
C MET A 347 11.90 2.85 -11.92
N GLU A 348 12.50 2.25 -12.96
CA GLU A 348 13.85 2.57 -13.40
C GLU A 348 13.94 4.04 -13.82
N PHE A 349 14.14 4.91 -12.83
CA PHE A 349 14.62 6.25 -13.01
C PHE A 349 16.12 6.24 -13.01
N VAL A 350 16.67 7.03 -13.94
CA VAL A 350 18.05 7.51 -14.04
C VAL A 350 18.77 7.28 -12.73
N GLU A 351 19.60 6.24 -12.67
CA GLU A 351 20.74 6.25 -11.76
C GLU A 351 21.41 7.60 -12.00
N ALA A 352 21.25 8.53 -11.07
CA ALA A 352 21.97 9.78 -11.10
C ALA A 352 23.44 9.42 -10.94
N GLU A 353 24.10 9.15 -12.07
CA GLU A 353 25.51 8.79 -12.27
C GLU A 353 26.22 8.36 -10.98
N SER A 354 25.65 7.38 -10.29
CA SER A 354 26.28 6.81 -9.12
C SER A 354 27.09 5.67 -9.71
N PRO A 355 28.43 5.79 -9.74
CA PRO A 355 29.25 4.84 -10.49
C PRO A 355 28.91 3.44 -9.99
N PRO A 356 28.67 2.49 -10.90
CA PRO A 356 28.12 1.20 -10.53
C PRO A 356 29.04 0.57 -9.49
N VAL A 357 28.50 0.33 -8.29
CA VAL A 357 29.14 -0.53 -7.32
C VAL A 357 28.91 -1.94 -7.84
N THR A 358 29.75 -2.34 -8.80
CA THR A 358 29.72 -3.69 -9.34
C THR A 358 29.86 -4.68 -8.18
N ALA A 359 29.08 -5.75 -8.17
CA ALA A 359 29.14 -6.83 -7.17
C ALA A 359 30.56 -7.41 -6.99
N ARG A 360 31.46 -7.16 -7.96
CA ARG A 360 32.90 -7.41 -7.87
C ARG A 360 33.59 -6.61 -6.77
N ARG A 361 33.24 -5.32 -6.57
CA ARG A 361 33.80 -4.48 -5.50
C ARG A 361 33.38 -4.91 -4.10
N GLU A 362 32.14 -5.39 -3.91
CA GLU A 362 31.75 -5.96 -2.60
C GLU A 362 32.48 -7.27 -2.33
N ARG A 363 32.58 -8.17 -3.33
CA ARG A 363 33.28 -9.44 -3.19
C ARG A 363 34.78 -9.25 -2.91
N ASP A 364 35.41 -8.30 -3.59
CA ASP A 364 36.82 -7.92 -3.38
C ASP A 364 37.03 -7.19 -2.03
N PHE A 365 36.03 -6.45 -1.55
CA PHE A 365 36.05 -5.80 -0.22
C PHE A 365 35.99 -6.84 0.92
N TYR A 366 35.09 -7.82 0.82
CA TYR A 366 35.00 -8.91 1.80
C TYR A 366 36.21 -9.85 1.75
N ALA A 367 36.75 -10.12 0.55
CA ALA A 367 37.99 -10.89 0.40
C ALA A 367 39.20 -10.19 1.04
N ASN A 368 39.31 -8.86 0.93
CA ASN A 368 40.39 -8.09 1.55
C ASN A 368 40.26 -8.00 3.07
N ILE A 369 39.05 -7.88 3.63
CA ILE A 369 38.81 -7.93 5.07
C ILE A 369 39.19 -9.30 5.65
N ASN A 370 38.77 -10.39 5.01
CA ASN A 370 39.13 -11.75 5.46
C ASN A 370 40.64 -12.01 5.35
N ARG A 371 41.31 -11.47 4.32
CA ARG A 371 42.77 -11.57 4.18
C ARG A 371 43.51 -10.82 5.29
N MET A 372 43.05 -9.61 5.64
CA MET A 372 43.60 -8.82 6.75
C MET A 372 43.39 -9.49 8.12
N LEU A 373 42.24 -10.12 8.34
CA LEU A 373 41.94 -10.83 9.59
C LEU A 373 42.67 -12.18 9.72
N SER A 374 43.19 -12.73 8.62
CA SER A 374 43.97 -13.97 8.59
C SER A 374 45.48 -13.78 8.77
N MET A 375 45.98 -12.54 8.75
CA MET A 375 47.37 -12.25 9.07
C MET A 375 47.52 -12.24 10.60
N ARG A 376 48.11 -13.32 11.15
CA ARG A 376 48.55 -13.37 12.55
C ARG A 376 49.56 -12.24 12.76
N TRP A 377 49.26 -11.37 13.72
CA TRP A 377 50.20 -10.38 14.25
C TRP A 377 51.38 -11.06 14.93
#